data_AF-A0A925NYF8-F1
#
_entry.id   AF-A0A925NYF8-F1
#
_cell.length_a   1.000
_cell.length_b   1.000
_cell.length_c   1.000
_cell.angle_alpha   90.00
_cell.angle_beta   90.00
_cell.angle_gamma   90.00
#
_symmetry.space_group_name_H-M   'P 1'
#
loop_
_entity.id
_entity.type
_entity.pdbx_description
1 polymer ?
#
loop_
_entity_poly.entity_id
_entity_poly.type
_entity_poly.pdbx_seq_one_letter_code
_entity_poly.pdbx_strand_id
1 'polypeptide(L)'
;QVARSVFDGKYRVTNPDSGSVDCQYWVCKQRLESSVYLQQLVEATMTKNTFERVAEPLFLGYYYKDKKHQDQTVKVDAMLKMFDQIKTPADQKQKVAFPEAGTHVIGCKLYSGAWKDVEAATFQFAEEKLGLVPVNN
;
A
#
# COMPACT_ATOMS: atom_id res chain seq x y z
N GLN A 1 19.15 -8.10 19.08
CA GLN A 1 18.20 -7.92 17.95
C GLN A 1 19.02 -7.74 16.68
N VAL A 2 18.84 -8.61 15.68
CA VAL A 2 19.54 -8.56 14.38
C VAL A 2 19.37 -7.21 13.69
N ALA A 3 18.18 -6.60 13.77
CA ALA A 3 17.90 -5.29 13.16
C ALA A 3 18.89 -4.20 13.59
N ARG A 4 19.29 -4.14 14.87
CA ARG A 4 20.26 -3.13 15.34
C ARG A 4 21.65 -3.34 14.76
N SER A 5 22.05 -4.60 14.52
CA SER A 5 23.31 -4.94 13.87
C SER A 5 23.30 -4.62 12.38
N VAL A 6 22.17 -4.82 11.69
CA VAL A 6 22.01 -4.48 10.27
C VAL A 6 22.03 -2.98 10.03
N PHE A 7 21.38 -2.21 10.90
CA PHE A 7 21.26 -0.75 10.77
C PHE A 7 22.34 0.02 11.55
N ASP A 8 23.29 -0.67 12.19
CA ASP A 8 24.31 -0.11 13.08
C ASP A 8 23.78 0.98 14.02
N GLY A 9 22.70 0.66 14.75
CA GLY A 9 22.04 1.68 15.56
C GLY A 9 20.72 1.26 16.20
N LYS A 10 20.04 2.25 16.77
CA LYS A 10 18.71 2.10 17.41
C LYS A 10 17.56 2.59 16.53
N TYR A 11 17.86 3.25 15.41
CA TYR A 11 16.90 3.96 14.59
C TYR A 11 17.02 3.55 13.12
N ARG A 12 15.88 3.47 12.44
CA ARG A 12 15.80 3.53 10.98
C ARG A 12 15.61 5.00 10.60
N VAL A 13 16.53 5.51 9.79
CA VAL A 13 16.47 6.86 9.23
C VAL A 13 16.27 6.74 7.73
N THR A 14 15.16 7.26 7.21
CA THR A 14 14.87 7.26 5.75
C THR A 14 15.32 8.55 5.08
N ASN A 15 15.34 9.65 5.82
CA ASN A 15 15.89 10.92 5.38
C ASN A 15 16.57 11.62 6.58
N PRO A 16 17.87 11.97 6.51
CA PRO A 16 18.57 12.63 7.59
C PRO A 16 18.21 14.11 7.76
N ASP A 17 17.66 14.76 6.73
CA ASP A 17 17.18 16.14 6.80
C ASP A 17 15.75 16.19 7.35
N SER A 18 15.62 16.50 8.64
CA SER A 18 14.32 16.63 9.30
C SER A 18 13.48 17.81 8.82
N GLY A 19 14.08 18.78 8.11
CA GLY A 19 13.36 19.94 7.56
C GLY A 19 12.78 19.69 6.16
N SER A 20 13.15 18.58 5.53
CA SER A 20 12.66 18.19 4.21
C SER A 20 11.13 18.06 4.18
N VAL A 21 10.56 18.29 2.99
CA VAL A 21 9.10 18.26 2.81
C VAL A 21 8.53 16.88 3.15
N ASP A 22 9.23 15.79 2.86
CA ASP A 22 8.81 14.45 3.26
C ASP A 22 8.77 14.30 4.78
N CYS A 23 9.76 14.78 5.52
CA CYS A 23 9.75 14.64 6.97
C CYS A 23 8.73 15.51 7.68
N GLN A 24 8.10 16.46 6.98
CA GLN A 24 6.92 17.17 7.49
C GLN A 24 5.66 16.28 7.50
N TYR A 25 5.57 15.30 6.60
CA TYR A 25 4.41 14.41 6.46
C TYR A 25 4.67 12.97 6.92
N TRP A 26 5.93 12.52 6.96
CA TRP A 26 6.35 11.17 7.32
C TRP A 26 7.31 11.13 8.50
N VAL A 27 7.25 10.03 9.25
CA VAL A 27 8.22 9.74 10.32
C VAL A 27 9.52 9.24 9.71
N CYS A 28 10.44 10.17 9.45
CA CYS A 28 11.73 9.86 8.83
C CYS A 28 12.76 9.21 9.78
N LYS A 29 12.55 9.30 11.09
CA LYS A 29 13.42 8.69 12.11
C LYS A 29 12.57 7.93 13.11
N GLN A 30 12.64 6.61 13.06
CA GLN A 30 11.82 5.73 13.89
C GLN A 30 12.68 4.68 14.61
N ARG A 31 12.18 4.18 15.73
CA ARG A 31 12.79 3.07 16.48
C ARG A 31 12.76 1.79 15.66
N LEU A 32 13.87 1.04 15.64
CA LEU A 32 13.95 -0.21 14.88
C LEU A 32 12.98 -1.28 15.38
N GLU A 33 12.62 -1.21 16.66
CA GLU A 33 11.62 -2.08 17.26
C GLU A 33 10.27 -2.00 16.53
N SER A 34 9.88 -0.83 16.02
CA SER A 34 8.64 -0.65 15.26
C SER A 34 8.60 -1.53 14.01
N SER A 35 9.69 -1.58 13.24
CA SER A 35 9.77 -2.42 12.04
C SER A 35 9.76 -3.91 12.39
N VAL A 36 10.42 -4.31 13.49
CA VAL A 36 10.44 -5.70 13.95
C VAL A 36 9.04 -6.15 14.38
N TYR A 37 8.32 -5.35 15.18
CA TYR A 37 6.97 -5.70 15.61
C TYR A 37 5.95 -5.67 14.47
N LEU A 38 6.09 -4.74 13.52
CA LEU A 38 5.25 -4.74 12.32
C LEU A 38 5.45 -6.02 11.50
N GLN A 39 6.70 -6.46 11.31
CA GLN A 39 6.99 -7.72 10.63
C GLN A 39 6.33 -8.91 11.36
N GLN A 40 6.47 -9.00 12.68
CA GLN A 40 5.84 -10.07 13.47
C GLN A 40 4.31 -10.05 13.33
N LEU A 41 3.69 -8.87 13.36
CA LEU A 41 2.25 -8.73 13.14
C LEU A 41 1.85 -9.24 11.76
N VAL A 42 2.57 -8.82 10.71
CA VAL A 42 2.31 -9.26 9.34
C VAL A 42 2.44 -10.77 9.21
N GLU A 43 3.51 -11.37 9.73
CA GLU A 43 3.74 -12.82 9.71
C GLU A 43 2.65 -13.60 10.46
N ALA A 44 2.20 -13.09 11.60
CA ALA A 44 1.17 -13.74 12.41
C ALA A 44 -0.25 -13.59 11.85
N THR A 45 -0.54 -12.50 11.13
CA THR A 45 -1.93 -12.12 10.80
C THR A 45 -2.28 -12.17 9.32
N MET A 46 -1.31 -12.08 8.40
CA MET A 46 -1.57 -12.11 6.95
C MET A 46 -1.78 -13.55 6.44
N THR A 47 -2.77 -14.23 7.01
CA THR A 47 -3.12 -15.62 6.74
C THR A 47 -4.42 -15.72 5.95
N LYS A 48 -4.63 -16.85 5.26
CA LYS A 48 -5.87 -17.14 4.53
C LYS A 48 -7.12 -17.00 5.41
N ASN A 49 -7.10 -17.55 6.63
CA ASN A 49 -8.22 -17.45 7.58
C ASN A 49 -8.54 -16.01 7.96
N THR A 50 -7.54 -15.12 8.00
CA THR A 50 -7.77 -13.69 8.22
C THR A 50 -8.42 -13.05 6.99
N PHE A 51 -7.90 -13.33 5.79
CA PHE A 51 -8.41 -12.74 4.54
C PHE A 51 -9.84 -13.19 4.21
N GLU A 52 -10.19 -14.43 4.50
CA GLU A 52 -11.54 -14.97 4.30
C GLU A 52 -12.61 -14.31 5.20
N ARG A 53 -12.20 -13.51 6.19
CA ARG A 53 -13.13 -12.70 7.01
C ARG A 53 -13.48 -11.36 6.36
N VAL A 54 -12.73 -10.93 5.34
CA VAL A 54 -13.04 -9.71 4.59
C VAL A 54 -14.10 -10.05 3.55
N ALA A 55 -15.31 -9.53 3.74
CA ALA A 55 -16.45 -9.76 2.86
C ALA A 55 -17.01 -8.47 2.21
N GLU A 56 -16.55 -7.30 2.65
CA GLU A 56 -16.98 -6.00 2.14
C GLU A 56 -16.38 -5.69 0.76
N PRO A 57 -17.01 -4.80 -0.05
CA PRO A 57 -16.43 -4.37 -1.31
C PRO A 57 -14.99 -3.90 -1.17
N LEU A 58 -14.12 -4.33 -2.09
CA LEU A 58 -12.68 -4.11 -1.96
C LEU A 58 -12.04 -3.63 -3.26
N PHE A 59 -11.32 -2.52 -3.17
CA PHE A 59 -10.46 -2.01 -4.24
C PHE A 59 -8.99 -2.22 -3.88
N LEU A 60 -8.24 -2.89 -4.77
CA LEU A 60 -6.81 -3.09 -4.65
C LEU A 60 -6.07 -2.35 -5.78
N GLY A 61 -5.52 -1.18 -5.46
CA GLY A 61 -4.59 -0.46 -6.35
C GLY A 61 -3.14 -0.85 -6.07
N TYR A 62 -2.33 -1.05 -7.11
CA TYR A 62 -0.90 -1.40 -6.95
C TYR A 62 -0.02 -0.91 -8.11
N TYR A 63 1.25 -0.60 -7.82
CA TYR A 63 2.22 -0.26 -8.86
C TYR A 63 2.86 -1.53 -9.45
N TYR A 64 2.48 -1.84 -10.69
CA TYR A 64 3.09 -2.90 -11.47
C TYR A 64 3.06 -2.55 -12.96
N LYS A 65 4.23 -2.39 -13.56
CA LYS A 65 4.42 -2.25 -15.01
C LYS A 65 4.95 -3.54 -15.61
N ASP A 66 5.99 -4.08 -15.00
CA ASP A 66 6.54 -5.40 -15.31
C ASP A 66 7.36 -5.94 -14.12
N LYS A 67 7.97 -7.11 -14.27
CA LYS A 67 8.75 -7.76 -13.19
C LYS A 67 9.92 -6.89 -12.67
N LYS A 68 10.52 -6.07 -13.53
CA LYS A 68 11.63 -5.18 -13.17
C LYS A 68 11.13 -3.83 -12.68
N HIS A 69 9.98 -3.36 -13.17
CA HIS A 69 9.37 -2.08 -12.85
C HIS A 69 8.06 -2.28 -12.09
N GLN A 70 8.18 -2.51 -10.79
CA GLN A 70 7.07 -2.67 -9.86
C GLN A 70 7.47 -2.12 -8.49
N ASP A 71 6.51 -2.04 -7.59
CA ASP A 71 6.76 -1.67 -6.20
C ASP A 71 7.90 -2.47 -5.57
N GLN A 72 8.89 -1.77 -5.01
CA GLN A 72 10.05 -2.37 -4.33
C GLN A 72 9.89 -2.37 -2.80
N THR A 73 8.86 -1.71 -2.28
CA THR A 73 8.58 -1.63 -0.84
C THR A 73 7.65 -2.76 -0.41
N VAL A 74 6.67 -3.11 -1.24
CA VAL A 74 5.74 -4.23 -1.02
C VAL A 74 5.78 -5.24 -2.16
N LYS A 75 5.36 -6.47 -1.88
CA LYS A 75 5.36 -7.58 -2.83
C LYS A 75 4.02 -7.66 -3.56
N VAL A 76 4.01 -7.30 -4.85
CA VAL A 76 2.78 -7.31 -5.67
C VAL A 76 2.18 -8.72 -5.79
N ASP A 77 3.01 -9.75 -5.96
CA ASP A 77 2.55 -11.14 -6.02
C ASP A 77 1.84 -11.58 -4.73
N ALA A 78 2.34 -11.16 -3.57
CA ALA A 78 1.69 -11.40 -2.29
C ALA A 78 0.34 -10.67 -2.17
N MET A 79 0.25 -9.42 -2.66
CA MET A 79 -1.02 -8.67 -2.70
C MET A 79 -2.05 -9.37 -3.59
N LEU A 80 -1.64 -9.84 -4.77
CA LEU A 80 -2.53 -10.56 -5.69
C LEU A 80 -3.00 -11.89 -5.09
N LYS A 81 -2.09 -12.64 -4.44
CA LYS A 81 -2.43 -13.86 -3.72
C LYS A 81 -3.43 -13.61 -2.58
N MET A 82 -3.28 -12.51 -1.85
CA MET A 82 -4.20 -12.09 -0.79
C MET A 82 -5.58 -11.71 -1.36
N PHE A 83 -5.62 -10.98 -2.47
CA PHE A 83 -6.87 -10.63 -3.18
C PHE A 83 -7.69 -11.86 -3.58
N ASP A 84 -7.02 -12.93 -4.02
CA ASP A 84 -7.67 -14.18 -4.41
C ASP A 84 -8.20 -14.97 -3.19
N GLN A 85 -7.66 -14.72 -1.99
CA GLN A 85 -8.09 -15.34 -0.73
C GLN A 85 -9.20 -14.57 0.00
N ILE A 86 -9.43 -13.31 -0.36
CA ILE A 86 -10.50 -12.48 0.21
C ILE A 86 -11.88 -13.00 -0.20
N LYS A 87 -12.79 -13.09 0.78
CA LYS A 87 -14.14 -13.64 0.62
C LYS A 87 -15.11 -12.74 -0.14
N THR A 88 -14.83 -11.44 -0.24
CA THR A 88 -15.63 -10.48 -1.02
C THR A 88 -15.99 -11.05 -2.41
N PRO A 89 -17.28 -11.03 -2.80
CA PRO A 89 -17.75 -11.50 -4.09
C PRO A 89 -17.01 -10.87 -5.27
N ALA A 90 -16.82 -11.62 -6.36
CA ALA A 90 -16.03 -11.17 -7.50
C ALA A 90 -16.57 -9.90 -8.18
N ASP A 91 -17.88 -9.70 -8.14
CA ASP A 91 -18.57 -8.51 -8.65
C ASP A 91 -18.41 -7.28 -7.73
N GLN A 92 -17.96 -7.47 -6.48
CA GLN A 92 -17.74 -6.41 -5.47
C GLN A 92 -16.25 -6.15 -5.15
N LYS A 93 -15.32 -6.89 -5.75
CA LYS A 93 -13.88 -6.63 -5.61
C LYS A 93 -13.22 -6.33 -6.95
N GLN A 94 -12.32 -5.35 -6.95
CA GLN A 94 -11.60 -4.89 -8.13
C GLN A 94 -10.11 -4.73 -7.79
N LYS A 95 -9.24 -5.12 -8.72
CA LYS A 95 -7.79 -4.88 -8.62
C LYS A 95 -7.30 -4.14 -9.87
N VAL A 96 -6.51 -3.09 -9.68
CA VAL A 96 -6.02 -2.22 -10.76
C VAL A 96 -4.52 -2.01 -10.62
N ALA A 97 -3.79 -2.31 -11.70
CA ALA A 97 -2.37 -1.98 -11.81
C ALA A 97 -2.19 -0.56 -12.35
N PHE A 98 -1.31 0.22 -11.72
CA PHE A 98 -0.95 1.58 -12.13
C PHE A 98 0.50 1.61 -12.62
N PRO A 99 0.78 1.22 -13.88
CA PRO A 99 2.15 1.03 -14.39
C PRO A 99 2.97 2.33 -14.43
N GLU A 100 2.31 3.48 -14.52
CA GLU A 100 2.98 4.78 -14.56
C GLU A 100 3.09 5.46 -13.18
N ALA A 101 2.74 4.75 -12.10
CA ALA A 101 2.87 5.30 -10.75
C ALA A 101 4.33 5.57 -10.39
N GLY A 102 5.26 4.67 -10.75
CA GLY A 102 6.71 4.84 -10.57
C GLY A 102 7.20 4.83 -9.11
N THR A 103 6.30 4.70 -8.13
CA THR A 103 6.59 4.78 -6.70
C THR A 103 5.63 3.91 -5.89
N HIS A 104 5.97 3.65 -4.62
CA HIS A 104 5.12 2.94 -3.67
C HIS A 104 3.87 3.74 -3.28
N VAL A 105 4.02 5.06 -3.09
CA VAL A 105 2.94 5.97 -2.66
C VAL A 105 2.08 6.41 -3.85
N ILE A 106 1.39 5.46 -4.49
CA ILE A 106 0.71 5.63 -5.79
C ILE A 106 -0.33 6.76 -5.82
N GLY A 107 -0.98 7.07 -4.70
CA GLY A 107 -1.96 8.16 -4.58
C GLY A 107 -1.34 9.52 -4.20
N CYS A 108 -0.02 9.60 -3.98
CA CYS A 108 0.61 10.83 -3.54
C CYS A 108 1.04 11.70 -4.72
N LYS A 109 0.40 12.87 -4.87
CA LYS A 109 0.71 13.88 -5.90
C LYS A 109 2.17 14.34 -5.92
N LEU A 110 2.88 14.26 -4.79
CA LEU A 110 4.28 14.67 -4.71
C LEU A 110 5.24 13.69 -5.40
N TYR A 111 4.86 12.42 -5.53
CA TYR A 111 5.77 11.36 -5.96
C TYR A 111 5.27 10.53 -7.13
N SER A 112 3.96 10.30 -7.22
CA SER A 112 3.39 9.37 -8.19
C SER A 112 3.07 10.08 -9.50
N GLY A 113 3.48 9.48 -10.62
CA GLY A 113 3.08 9.91 -11.96
C GLY A 113 1.61 9.63 -12.27
N ALA A 114 0.98 8.71 -11.55
CA ALA A 114 -0.37 8.19 -11.82
C ALA A 114 -1.40 8.56 -10.73
N TRP A 115 -1.11 9.54 -9.86
CA TRP A 115 -2.01 9.85 -8.73
C TRP A 115 -3.44 10.22 -9.17
N LYS A 116 -3.60 10.88 -10.33
CA LYS A 116 -4.91 11.18 -10.92
C LYS A 116 -5.63 9.93 -11.43
N ASP A 117 -4.89 8.97 -11.98
CA ASP A 117 -5.48 7.71 -12.44
C ASP A 117 -5.94 6.88 -11.24
N VAL A 118 -5.18 6.90 -10.14
CA VAL A 118 -5.57 6.26 -8.87
C VAL A 118 -6.83 6.91 -8.29
N GLU A 119 -6.92 8.23 -8.30
CA GLU A 119 -8.10 8.99 -7.88
C GLU A 119 -9.33 8.63 -8.74
N ALA A 120 -9.21 8.71 -10.06
CA ALA A 120 -10.28 8.39 -10.99
C ALA A 120 -10.77 6.94 -10.82
N ALA A 121 -9.87 5.96 -10.71
CA ALA A 121 -10.24 4.56 -10.50
C ALA A 121 -10.93 4.33 -9.16
N THR A 122 -10.56 5.10 -8.13
CA THR A 122 -11.17 5.04 -6.80
C THR A 122 -12.59 5.61 -6.82
N PHE A 123 -12.81 6.73 -7.51
CA PHE A 123 -14.16 7.29 -7.72
C PHE A 123 -15.03 6.35 -8.54
N GLN A 124 -14.50 5.79 -9.63
CA GLN A 124 -15.22 4.79 -10.42
C GLN A 124 -15.65 3.59 -9.56
N PHE A 125 -14.75 3.06 -8.72
CA PHE A 125 -15.10 1.98 -7.81
C PHE A 125 -16.18 2.39 -6.81
N ALA A 126 -16.10 3.60 -6.25
CA ALA A 126 -17.08 4.13 -5.32
C ALA A 126 -18.48 4.27 -5.95
N GLU A 127 -18.55 4.76 -7.19
CA GLU A 127 -19.81 4.88 -7.91
C GLU A 127 -20.37 3.51 -8.32
N GLU A 128 -19.54 2.66 -8.94
CA GLU A 128 -20.01 1.39 -9.53
C GLU A 128 -20.23 0.27 -8.50
N LYS A 129 -19.43 0.21 -7.43
CA LYS A 129 -19.45 -0.90 -6.46
C LYS A 129 -20.06 -0.53 -5.13
N LEU A 130 -19.94 0.73 -4.72
CA LEU A 130 -20.54 1.21 -3.48
C LEU A 130 -21.85 1.97 -3.72
N GLY A 131 -22.19 2.29 -4.98
CA GLY A 131 -23.42 3.03 -5.32
C GLY A 131 -23.40 4.48 -4.83
N LEU A 132 -22.23 5.06 -4.61
CA LEU A 132 -22.12 6.45 -4.18
C LEU A 132 -22.42 7.39 -5.35
N VAL A 133 -23.10 8.49 -5.05
CA VAL A 133 -23.42 9.53 -6.03
C VAL A 133 -22.55 10.75 -5.76
N PRO A 134 -21.80 11.26 -6.77
CA PRO A 134 -21.01 12.47 -6.60
C PRO A 134 -21.87 13.67 -6.19
N VAL A 135 -21.39 14.43 -5.21
CA VAL A 135 -22.00 15.72 -4.85
C VAL A 135 -21.28 16.81 -5.63
N ASN A 136 -22.01 17.51 -6.50
CA ASN A 136 -21.48 18.68 -7.18
C ASN A 136 -21.37 19.84 -6.17
N ASN A 137 -20.14 20.28 -5.90
CA ASN A 137 -19.84 21.52 -5.18
C ASN A 137 -19.38 22.60 -6.17
#